data_AF-A0A4Y9V104-F1
#
_entry.id   AF-A0A4Y9V104-F1
#
_cell.length_a   1.000
_cell.length_b   1.000
_cell.length_c   1.000
_cell.angle_alpha   90.00
_cell.angle_beta   90.00
_cell.angle_gamma   90.00
#
_symmetry.space_group_name_H-M   'P 1'
#
loop_
_entity.id
_entity.type
_entity.pdbx_description
1 polymer ?
#
loop_
_entity_poly.entity_id
_entity_poly.type
_entity_poly.pdbx_seq_one_letter_code
_entity_poly.pdbx_strand_id
1 'polypeptide(L)'
;MIAAPSHAAAPVEYVKVCSLYGAGFFYIPGTDTCTNANQIATNQFDLARAQTRASTGTAMAASLVAPWLPTGTNYAVSTHWATYDGQHAAGFSGLVRVSGNFVFSGGFSLGLDKGSLTSLTNRTQTEFGTAIPAQSWSDVRGLGRAGFMYAW
;
A
#
# COMPACT_ATOMS: atom_id res chain seq x y z
N MET A 1 -17.70 -50.59 -15.23
CA MET A 1 -18.62 -49.43 -15.30
C MET A 1 -18.80 -48.91 -13.88
N ILE A 2 -18.23 -47.75 -13.56
CA ILE A 2 -18.51 -47.06 -12.28
C ILE A 2 -19.11 -45.72 -12.71
N ALA A 3 -20.44 -45.60 -12.58
CA ALA A 3 -21.16 -44.37 -12.78
C ALA A 3 -21.02 -43.52 -11.50
N ALA A 4 -20.29 -42.41 -11.58
CA ALA A 4 -20.37 -41.38 -10.56
C ALA A 4 -21.73 -40.67 -10.71
N PRO A 5 -22.47 -40.39 -9.62
CA PRO A 5 -23.69 -39.63 -9.72
C PRO A 5 -23.33 -38.22 -10.20
N SER A 6 -23.74 -37.90 -11.42
CA SER A 6 -23.86 -36.53 -11.89
C SER A 6 -24.82 -35.82 -10.95
N HIS A 7 -24.27 -35.12 -9.95
CA HIS A 7 -24.98 -34.01 -9.35
C HIS A 7 -25.23 -33.05 -10.50
N ALA A 8 -26.43 -33.15 -11.07
CA ALA A 8 -27.01 -32.14 -11.90
C ALA A 8 -27.05 -30.87 -11.05
N ALA A 9 -26.00 -30.05 -11.17
CA ALA A 9 -26.06 -28.68 -10.71
C ALA A 9 -27.19 -28.05 -11.51
N ALA A 10 -28.34 -27.85 -10.85
CA ALA A 10 -29.41 -27.04 -11.39
C ALA A 10 -28.81 -25.74 -11.91
N PRO A 11 -29.29 -25.17 -13.03
CA PRO A 11 -28.83 -23.88 -13.50
C PRO A 11 -29.17 -22.86 -12.42
N VAL A 12 -28.21 -22.59 -11.54
CA VAL A 12 -28.44 -21.66 -10.46
C VAL A 12 -28.40 -20.29 -11.11
N GLU A 13 -29.56 -19.64 -11.21
CA GLU A 13 -29.68 -18.21 -11.40
C GLU A 13 -28.98 -17.52 -10.22
N TYR A 14 -27.66 -17.37 -10.33
CA TYR A 14 -26.75 -17.01 -9.24
C TYR A 14 -26.75 -15.52 -8.91
N VAL A 15 -27.54 -14.70 -9.60
CA VAL A 15 -27.60 -13.25 -9.40
C VAL A 15 -29.03 -12.83 -9.09
N LYS A 16 -29.41 -12.96 -7.82
CA LYS A 16 -30.56 -12.23 -7.31
C LYS A 16 -30.13 -10.78 -7.10
N VAL A 17 -30.78 -9.85 -7.79
CA VAL A 17 -30.61 -8.42 -7.57
C VAL A 17 -31.31 -8.07 -6.26
N CYS A 18 -30.58 -7.46 -5.33
CA CYS A 18 -31.13 -7.02 -4.06
C CYS A 18 -31.75 -5.64 -4.24
N SER A 19 -33.08 -5.55 -4.30
CA SER A 19 -33.81 -4.28 -4.45
C SER A 19 -33.94 -3.47 -3.16
N LEU A 20 -33.59 -4.05 -2.00
CA LEU A 20 -33.69 -3.41 -0.67
C LEU A 20 -32.88 -2.11 -0.56
N TYR A 21 -31.73 -2.03 -1.23
CA TYR A 21 -30.77 -0.92 -1.11
C TYR A 21 -30.48 -0.20 -2.45
N GLY A 22 -31.17 -0.57 -3.53
CA GLY A 22 -31.00 0.05 -4.85
C GLY A 22 -30.01 -0.65 -5.78
N ALA A 23 -29.64 0.01 -6.88
CA ALA A 23 -28.80 -0.57 -7.94
C ALA A 23 -27.37 -0.85 -7.46
N GLY A 24 -26.77 -1.96 -7.95
CA GLY A 24 -25.39 -2.36 -7.63
C GLY A 24 -25.24 -3.32 -6.44
N PHE A 25 -26.35 -3.75 -5.85
CA PHE A 25 -26.38 -4.75 -4.78
C PHE A 25 -26.80 -6.13 -5.31
N PHE A 26 -26.03 -7.16 -4.95
CA PHE A 26 -26.29 -8.56 -5.28
C PHE A 26 -26.35 -9.40 -4.01
N TYR A 27 -27.14 -10.48 -4.05
CA TYR A 27 -27.15 -11.45 -2.97
C TYR A 27 -25.96 -12.41 -3.08
N ILE A 28 -25.34 -12.72 -1.94
CA ILE A 28 -24.35 -13.80 -1.85
C ILE A 28 -25.12 -15.13 -1.92
N PRO A 29 -24.82 -16.00 -2.89
CA PRO A 29 -25.60 -17.22 -3.08
C PRO A 29 -25.56 -18.15 -1.87
N GLY A 30 -26.71 -18.71 -1.55
CA GLY A 30 -26.90 -19.50 -0.32
C GLY A 30 -27.18 -18.65 0.93
N THR A 31 -27.26 -17.32 0.79
CA THR A 31 -27.62 -16.41 1.89
C THR A 31 -28.55 -15.29 1.40
N ASP A 32 -29.28 -14.67 2.33
CA ASP A 32 -30.04 -13.44 2.07
C ASP A 32 -29.19 -12.18 2.37
N THR A 33 -27.86 -12.30 2.32
CA THR A 33 -26.95 -11.18 2.56
C THR A 33 -26.79 -10.35 1.29
N CYS A 34 -27.02 -9.04 1.41
CA CYS A 34 -26.99 -8.09 0.32
C CYS A 34 -25.68 -7.28 0.31
N THR A 35 -24.90 -7.37 -0.78
CA THR A 35 -23.55 -6.79 -0.87
C THR A 35 -23.38 -5.93 -2.13
N ASN A 36 -22.62 -4.83 -2.04
CA ASN A 36 -22.39 -3.90 -3.14
C ASN A 36 -21.07 -4.19 -3.88
N ALA A 37 -21.15 -4.40 -5.20
CA ALA A 37 -19.97 -4.71 -6.03
C ALA A 37 -18.99 -3.52 -6.13
N ASN A 38 -19.50 -2.29 -6.21
CA ASN A 38 -18.66 -1.10 -6.31
C ASN A 38 -17.87 -0.86 -5.03
N GLN A 39 -18.46 -1.16 -3.86
CA GLN A 39 -17.74 -1.05 -2.59
C GLN A 39 -16.57 -2.02 -2.49
N ILE A 40 -16.71 -3.24 -3.04
CA ILE A 40 -15.60 -4.21 -3.05
C ILE A 40 -14.45 -3.68 -3.91
N ALA A 41 -14.75 -3.13 -5.08
CA ALA A 41 -13.74 -2.56 -5.97
C ALA A 41 -13.01 -1.36 -5.32
N THR A 42 -13.73 -0.41 -4.71
CA THR A 42 -13.10 0.73 -4.02
C THR A 42 -12.23 0.28 -2.86
N ASN A 43 -12.70 -0.71 -2.07
CA ASN A 43 -11.93 -1.25 -0.96
C ASN A 43 -10.61 -1.90 -1.44
N GLN A 44 -10.63 -2.60 -2.57
CA GLN A 44 -9.40 -3.15 -3.16
C GLN A 44 -8.40 -2.07 -3.57
N PHE A 45 -8.87 -0.96 -4.17
CA PHE A 45 -8.03 0.19 -4.51
C PHE A 45 -7.39 0.83 -3.29
N ASP A 46 -8.18 1.06 -2.24
CA ASP A 46 -7.68 1.67 -1.01
C ASP A 46 -6.66 0.77 -0.30
N LEU A 47 -6.90 -0.54 -0.25
CA LEU A 47 -5.97 -1.51 0.34
C LEU A 47 -4.64 -1.58 -0.41
N ALA A 48 -4.66 -1.63 -1.75
CA ALA A 48 -3.41 -1.66 -2.50
C ALA A 48 -2.63 -0.35 -2.38
N ARG A 49 -3.32 0.80 -2.37
CA ARG A 49 -2.67 2.09 -2.14
C ARG A 49 -2.13 2.21 -0.72
N ALA A 50 -2.80 1.64 0.28
CA ALA A 50 -2.28 1.55 1.64
C ALA A 50 -1.01 0.68 1.71
N GLN A 51 -0.97 -0.43 0.97
CA GLN A 51 0.21 -1.28 0.90
C GLN A 51 1.40 -0.57 0.24
N THR A 52 1.20 0.10 -0.91
CA THR A 52 2.31 0.82 -1.55
C THR A 52 2.76 2.03 -0.74
N ARG A 53 1.84 2.69 -0.03
CA ARG A 53 2.19 3.73 0.96
C ARG A 53 3.09 3.20 2.06
N ALA A 54 2.77 2.03 2.61
CA ALA A 54 3.59 1.40 3.64
C ALA A 54 4.97 1.04 3.09
N SER A 55 5.05 0.51 1.87
CA SER A 55 6.33 0.16 1.22
C SER A 55 7.17 1.37 0.83
N THR A 56 6.57 2.48 0.39
CA THR A 56 7.29 3.77 0.24
C THR A 56 7.74 4.29 1.61
N GLY A 57 6.94 4.10 2.66
CA GLY A 57 7.28 4.46 4.04
C GLY A 57 8.53 3.74 4.55
N THR A 58 8.64 2.44 4.31
CA THR A 58 9.83 1.66 4.69
C THR A 58 11.05 2.05 3.85
N ALA A 59 10.91 2.30 2.54
CA ALA A 59 12.00 2.82 1.71
C ALA A 59 12.49 4.20 2.24
N MET A 60 11.57 5.11 2.56
CA MET A 60 11.86 6.43 3.12
C MET A 60 12.57 6.34 4.47
N ALA A 61 12.20 5.41 5.34
CA ALA A 61 12.87 5.20 6.62
C ALA A 61 14.27 4.60 6.42
N ALA A 62 14.42 3.66 5.49
CA ALA A 62 15.69 3.03 5.17
C ALA A 62 16.70 3.98 4.53
N SER A 63 16.26 5.06 3.88
CA SER A 63 17.15 6.10 3.35
C SER A 63 17.62 7.12 4.40
N LEU A 64 17.06 7.11 5.60
CA LEU A 64 17.45 7.98 6.71
C LEU A 64 18.54 7.33 7.58
N VAL A 65 19.72 7.10 6.99
CA VAL A 65 20.85 6.49 7.69
C VAL A 65 21.75 7.56 8.29
N ALA A 66 21.86 7.57 9.62
CA ALA A 66 22.69 8.53 10.32
C ALA A 66 24.17 8.40 9.87
N PRO A 67 24.83 9.51 9.50
CA PRO A 67 26.24 9.48 9.14
C PRO A 67 27.10 9.08 10.33
N TRP A 68 28.31 8.61 10.07
CA TRP A 68 29.30 8.48 11.13
C TRP A 68 29.84 9.87 11.52
N LEU A 69 30.01 10.14 12.82
CA LEU A 69 30.51 11.42 13.34
C LEU A 69 31.89 11.25 13.99
N PRO A 70 33.00 11.55 13.27
CA PRO A 70 34.34 11.45 13.82
C PRO A 70 34.60 12.38 15.01
N THR A 71 35.46 11.93 15.92
CA THR A 71 35.97 12.75 17.03
C THR A 71 36.65 14.01 16.50
N GLY A 72 36.22 15.19 16.98
CA GLY A 72 36.74 16.49 16.52
C GLY A 72 35.88 17.20 15.46
N THR A 73 34.84 16.55 14.94
CA THR A 73 33.85 17.19 14.04
C THR A 73 32.54 17.49 14.77
N ASN A 74 31.94 18.65 14.47
CA ASN A 74 30.70 19.11 15.10
C ASN A 74 29.45 18.80 14.26
N TYR A 75 29.61 18.40 13.01
CA TYR A 75 28.49 18.02 12.16
C TYR A 75 28.92 16.95 11.16
N ALA A 76 27.95 16.12 10.77
CA ALA A 76 28.09 15.17 9.68
C ALA A 76 26.77 15.11 8.91
N VAL A 77 26.83 14.92 7.60
CA VAL A 77 25.66 14.79 6.73
C VAL A 77 25.84 13.61 5.81
N SER A 78 24.74 12.94 5.47
CA SER A 78 24.69 11.84 4.54
C SER A 78 23.46 11.94 3.66
N THR A 79 23.59 11.40 2.45
CA THR A 79 22.48 11.17 1.53
C THR A 79 22.47 9.71 1.14
N HIS A 80 21.30 9.09 1.16
CA HIS A 80 21.15 7.69 0.78
C HIS A 80 19.97 7.51 -0.17
N TRP A 81 20.08 6.49 -1.00
CA TRP A 81 18.99 5.97 -1.80
C TRP A 81 18.58 4.62 -1.24
N ALA A 82 17.27 4.39 -1.12
CA ALA A 82 16.73 3.13 -0.68
C ALA A 82 15.55 2.74 -1.57
N THR A 83 15.36 1.44 -1.72
CA THR A 83 14.27 0.87 -2.49
C THR A 83 13.60 -0.24 -1.70
N TYR A 84 12.27 -0.31 -1.74
CA TYR A 84 11.53 -1.37 -1.09
C TYR A 84 10.28 -1.68 -1.90
N ASP A 85 10.11 -2.96 -2.27
CA ASP A 85 8.95 -3.44 -3.06
C ASP A 85 8.68 -2.62 -4.34
N GLY A 86 9.74 -2.28 -5.08
CA GLY A 86 9.66 -1.45 -6.29
C GLY A 86 9.43 0.04 -6.04
N GLN A 87 9.23 0.46 -4.79
CA GLN A 87 9.21 1.87 -4.40
C GLN A 87 10.62 2.39 -4.21
N HIS A 88 10.79 3.69 -4.44
CA HIS A 88 12.08 4.35 -4.43
C HIS A 88 12.05 5.55 -3.50
N ALA A 89 13.08 5.71 -2.67
CA ALA A 89 13.22 6.86 -1.79
C ALA A 89 14.66 7.37 -1.71
N ALA A 90 14.79 8.69 -1.64
CA ALA A 90 16.04 9.38 -1.37
C ALA A 90 15.94 10.07 -0.01
N GLY A 91 16.95 9.89 0.84
CA GLY A 91 17.02 10.47 2.17
C GLY A 91 18.24 11.33 2.32
N PHE A 92 18.09 12.43 3.05
CA PHE A 92 19.16 13.24 3.60
C PHE A 92 19.07 13.14 5.11
N SER A 93 20.19 12.88 5.77
CA SER A 93 20.25 12.90 7.21
C SER A 93 21.54 13.54 7.69
N GLY A 94 21.54 14.03 8.92
CA GLY A 94 22.68 14.68 9.51
C GLY A 94 22.68 14.57 11.02
N LEU A 95 23.86 14.78 11.57
CA LEU A 95 24.15 14.84 12.99
C LEU A 95 24.82 16.16 13.29
N VAL A 96 24.48 16.77 14.42
CA VAL A 96 25.13 17.97 14.95
C VAL A 96 25.44 17.75 16.42
N ARG A 97 26.71 17.93 16.81
CA ARG A 97 27.13 17.89 18.21
C ARG A 97 26.74 19.20 18.88
N VAL A 98 25.93 19.11 19.92
CA VAL A 98 25.42 20.28 20.65
C VAL A 98 26.37 20.64 21.81
N SER A 99 26.77 19.66 22.61
CA SER A 99 27.73 19.85 23.70
C SER A 99 28.28 18.52 24.19
N GLY A 100 29.60 18.40 24.34
CA GLY A 100 30.25 17.17 24.80
C GLY A 100 29.73 15.96 24.01
N ASN A 101 29.12 15.00 24.69
CA ASN A 101 28.61 13.76 24.11
C ASN A 101 27.14 13.82 23.64
N PHE A 102 26.51 15.00 23.69
CA PHE A 102 25.14 15.22 23.24
C PHE A 102 25.10 15.61 21.76
N VAL A 103 24.42 14.77 20.96
CA VAL A 103 24.31 14.90 19.50
C VAL A 103 22.84 14.93 19.10
N PHE A 104 22.47 15.90 18.26
CA PHE A 104 21.18 15.94 17.59
C PHE A 104 21.29 15.25 16.23
N SER A 105 20.31 14.42 15.91
CA SER A 105 20.16 13.75 14.62
C SER A 105 18.89 14.23 13.95
N GLY A 106 18.95 14.49 12.66
CA GLY A 106 17.82 14.97 11.88
C GLY A 106 17.95 14.56 10.43
N GLY A 107 16.84 14.29 9.77
CA GLY A 107 16.83 13.98 8.36
C GLY A 107 15.45 14.08 7.74
N PHE A 108 15.43 14.23 6.43
CA PHE A 108 14.24 14.19 5.60
C PHE A 108 14.45 13.18 4.48
N SER A 109 13.40 12.47 4.10
CA SER A 109 13.41 11.62 2.92
C SER A 109 12.19 11.89 2.05
N LEU A 110 12.41 11.71 0.74
CA LEU A 110 11.42 11.84 -0.30
C LEU A 110 11.26 10.47 -0.97
N GLY A 111 10.04 9.95 -0.97
CA GLY A 111 9.67 8.68 -1.58
C GLY A 111 8.73 8.87 -2.75
N LEU A 112 8.92 8.08 -3.80
CA LEU A 112 7.96 7.90 -4.87
C LEU A 112 7.07 6.70 -4.54
N ASP A 113 5.77 6.92 -4.56
CA ASP A 113 4.73 5.90 -4.40
C ASP A 113 4.06 5.68 -5.75
N LYS A 114 4.37 4.56 -6.41
CA LYS A 114 3.79 4.18 -7.70
C LYS A 114 3.13 2.83 -7.60
N GLY A 115 1.90 2.74 -8.10
CA GLY A 115 1.19 1.48 -8.19
C GLY A 115 0.14 1.52 -9.28
N SER A 116 -0.27 0.34 -9.71
CA SER A 116 -1.37 0.16 -10.63
C SER A 116 -2.16 -1.05 -10.19
N LEU A 117 -3.47 -0.90 -10.11
CA LEU A 117 -4.39 -2.01 -9.94
C LEU A 117 -5.10 -2.23 -11.26
N THR A 118 -4.63 -3.23 -11.99
CA THR A 118 -5.37 -3.83 -13.10
C THR A 118 -6.38 -4.81 -12.49
N SER A 119 -7.46 -4.31 -11.89
CA SER A 119 -8.56 -5.18 -11.45
C SER A 119 -9.33 -5.67 -12.67
N LEU A 120 -8.79 -6.67 -13.36
CA LEU A 120 -9.59 -7.56 -14.21
C LEU A 120 -10.31 -8.55 -13.29
N THR A 121 -11.31 -8.08 -12.55
CA THR A 121 -12.24 -9.04 -11.97
C THR A 121 -13.10 -9.59 -13.11
N ASN A 122 -12.63 -10.68 -13.71
CA ASN A 122 -13.42 -11.54 -14.60
C ASN A 122 -14.45 -12.38 -13.81
N ARG A 123 -14.64 -12.12 -12.49
CA ARG A 123 -15.35 -13.03 -11.59
C ARG A 123 -16.35 -12.38 -10.63
N THR A 124 -16.79 -11.15 -10.89
CA THR A 124 -18.02 -10.65 -10.27
C THR A 124 -18.90 -10.02 -11.33
N GLN A 125 -19.95 -10.78 -11.64
CA GLN A 125 -21.18 -10.39 -12.35
C GLN A 125 -21.10 -10.33 -13.88
N THR A 126 -21.23 -11.52 -14.49
CA THR A 126 -21.63 -11.77 -15.89
C THR A 126 -20.59 -11.46 -16.99
N GLU A 127 -20.62 -12.32 -18.01
CA GLU A 127 -19.74 -12.47 -19.18
C GLU A 127 -19.63 -11.23 -20.10
N PHE A 128 -20.23 -10.10 -19.70
CA PHE A 128 -20.00 -8.78 -20.28
C PHE A 128 -19.29 -7.93 -19.24
N GLY A 129 -17.97 -8.09 -19.17
CA GLY A 129 -17.13 -7.37 -18.22
C GLY A 129 -17.26 -5.86 -18.40
N THR A 130 -17.78 -5.17 -17.38
CA THR A 130 -17.46 -3.75 -17.21
C THR A 130 -15.98 -3.68 -16.85
N ALA A 131 -15.14 -3.40 -17.86
CA ALA A 131 -13.73 -3.12 -17.64
C ALA A 131 -13.63 -1.86 -16.77
N ILE A 132 -13.46 -2.05 -15.46
CA ILE A 132 -13.14 -0.93 -14.57
C ILE A 132 -11.73 -0.51 -14.97
N PRO A 133 -11.50 0.75 -15.41
CA PRO A 133 -10.20 1.17 -15.92
C PRO A 133 -9.14 0.91 -14.87
N ALA A 134 -7.99 0.37 -15.30
CA ALA A 134 -6.83 0.20 -14.44
C ALA A 134 -6.54 1.52 -13.74
N GLN A 135 -6.73 1.56 -12.41
CA GLN A 135 -6.42 2.76 -11.65
C GLN A 135 -4.94 2.70 -11.28
N SER A 136 -4.19 3.67 -11.77
CA SER A 136 -2.81 3.88 -11.42
C SER A 136 -2.68 5.13 -10.56
N TRP A 137 -1.68 5.13 -9.68
CA TRP A 137 -1.34 6.29 -8.88
C TRP A 137 0.16 6.53 -8.90
N SER A 138 0.50 7.80 -8.75
CA SER A 138 1.86 8.27 -8.56
C SER A 138 1.84 9.45 -7.61
N ASP A 139 2.30 9.24 -6.38
CA ASP A 139 2.42 10.27 -5.37
C ASP A 139 3.90 10.49 -5.00
N VAL A 140 4.24 11.70 -4.56
CA VAL A 140 5.50 11.98 -3.87
C VAL A 140 5.20 12.17 -2.40
N ARG A 141 5.96 11.50 -1.53
CA ARG A 141 5.79 11.57 -0.08
C ARG A 141 7.07 12.05 0.58
N GLY A 142 6.92 12.77 1.68
CA GLY A 142 8.01 13.22 2.53
C GLY A 142 7.92 12.58 3.90
N LEU A 143 9.06 12.16 4.47
CA LEU A 143 9.16 11.68 5.83
C LEU A 143 10.32 12.39 6.53
N GLY A 144 10.07 12.93 7.73
CA GLY A 144 11.09 13.52 8.58
C GLY A 144 11.41 12.61 9.76
N ARG A 145 12.67 12.49 10.13
CA ARG A 145 13.09 11.87 11.40
C ARG A 145 14.01 12.85 12.14
N ALA A 146 13.71 13.10 13.41
CA ALA A 146 14.59 13.84 14.30
C ALA A 146 14.71 13.09 15.64
N GLY A 147 15.86 13.22 16.29
CA GLY A 147 16.12 12.56 17.56
C GLY A 147 17.42 13.03 18.19
N PHE A 148 17.60 12.73 19.47
CA PHE A 148 18.83 13.05 20.20
C PHE A 148 19.56 11.77 20.59
N MET A 149 20.88 11.86 20.67
CA MET A 149 21.77 10.77 21.07
C MET A 149 22.71 11.31 22.14
N TYR A 150 22.91 10.54 23.20
CA TYR A 150 23.87 10.85 24.27
C TYR A 150 24.74 9.62 24.50
N ALA A 151 26.06 9.77 24.41
CA ALA A 151 27.00 8.72 24.78
C ALA A 151 27.55 9.01 26.18
N TRP A 152 27.46 8.06 27.11
CA TRP A 152 28.10 8.16 28.43
C TRP A 152 29.57 7.75 28.37
#